data_AF-A0A2K3J860-F1
#
_entry.id   AF-A0A2K3J860-F1
#
_cell.length_a   1.000
_cell.length_b   1.000
_cell.length_c   1.000
_cell.angle_alpha   90.00
_cell.angle_beta   90.00
_cell.angle_gamma   90.00
#
_symmetry.space_group_name_H-M   'P 1'
#
loop_
_entity.id
_entity.type
_entity.pdbx_description
1 polymer ?
#
loop_
_entity_poly.entity_id
_entity_poly.type
_entity_poly.pdbx_seq_one_letter_code
_entity_poly.pdbx_strand_id
1 'polypeptide(L)'
;MGSVTLAKFNERKITHFTYRKAFIAGLNFLVLTMLYVYINSFVFSKGFASQILLFLGEKALLFFRESPYQIENLTFVYPPIPYLFFLVLRNPFLSSAVVGGIAVSTFMWYLWKHIYFEKKMYAAFYIFIIYMCVSPLAIYLFAENIASCFLFFLILLCLHFFYYYYKNKLTI
;
A
#
# COMPACT_ATOMS: atom_id res chain seq x y z
N MET A 1 32.12 26.66 25.18
CA MET A 1 32.02 25.18 25.26
C MET A 1 30.59 24.63 25.43
N GLY A 2 29.53 25.44 25.58
CA GLY A 2 28.15 24.94 25.78
C GLY A 2 27.31 24.61 24.54
N SER A 3 27.78 24.92 23.31
CA SER A 3 26.98 24.73 22.08
C SER A 3 27.01 23.30 21.53
N VAL A 4 28.09 22.55 21.78
CA VAL A 4 28.28 21.20 21.23
C VAL A 4 27.40 20.14 21.93
N THR A 5 27.14 20.32 23.22
CA THR A 5 26.27 19.43 24.01
C THR A 5 24.80 19.58 23.66
N LEU A 6 24.33 20.79 23.34
CA LEU A 6 22.95 21.04 22.90
C LEU A 6 22.66 20.44 21.51
N ALA A 7 23.61 20.52 20.57
CA ALA A 7 23.46 19.92 19.24
C ALA A 7 23.30 18.39 19.32
N LYS A 8 24.15 17.69 20.09
CA LYS A 8 24.06 16.24 20.30
C LYS A 8 22.77 15.80 21.01
N PHE A 9 22.25 16.63 21.92
CA PHE A 9 21.00 16.33 22.62
C PHE A 9 19.79 16.43 21.69
N ASN A 10 19.79 17.41 20.78
CA ASN A 10 18.72 17.60 19.80
C ASN A 10 18.73 16.47 18.75
N GLU A 11 19.90 16.06 18.26
CA GLU A 11 20.05 14.93 17.32
C GLU A 11 19.49 13.61 17.89
N ARG A 12 19.80 13.27 19.15
CA ARG A 12 19.26 12.05 19.80
C ARG A 12 17.74 12.07 19.95
N LYS A 13 17.15 13.23 20.19
CA LYS A 13 15.70 13.37 20.35
C LYS A 13 14.98 13.19 19.01
N ILE A 14 15.58 13.69 17.93
CA ILE A 14 15.07 13.56 16.55
C ILE A 14 15.13 12.10 16.07
N THR A 15 16.22 11.38 16.35
CA THR A 15 16.35 9.97 15.96
C THR A 15 15.34 9.08 16.67
N HIS A 16 15.22 9.16 18.00
CA HIS A 16 14.22 8.37 18.75
C HIS A 16 12.77 8.63 18.33
N PHE A 17 12.42 9.88 18.02
CA PHE A 17 11.08 10.21 17.54
C PHE A 17 10.79 9.62 16.17
N THR A 18 11.81 9.55 15.30
CA THR A 18 11.69 8.95 13.97
C THR A 18 11.50 7.44 14.04
N TYR A 19 12.25 6.74 14.89
CA TYR A 19 12.10 5.28 15.09
C TYR A 19 10.72 4.89 15.62
N ARG A 20 10.19 5.62 16.61
CA ARG A 20 8.85 5.32 17.17
C ARG A 20 7.75 5.45 16.10
N LYS A 21 7.84 6.45 15.23
CA LYS A 21 6.89 6.62 14.13
C LYS A 21 7.03 5.50 13.09
N ALA A 22 8.25 5.17 12.68
CA ALA A 22 8.51 4.09 11.74
C ALA A 22 7.98 2.74 12.27
N PHE A 23 8.15 2.47 13.57
CA PHE A 23 7.62 1.28 14.22
C PHE A 23 6.08 1.22 14.16
N ILE A 24 5.39 2.32 14.49
CA ILE A 24 3.93 2.39 14.40
C ILE A 24 3.45 2.19 12.95
N ALA A 25 4.18 2.75 11.97
CA ALA A 25 3.88 2.54 10.55
C ALA A 25 4.00 1.06 10.16
N GLY A 26 5.10 0.42 10.56
CA GLY A 26 5.36 -1.00 10.29
C GLY A 26 4.30 -1.90 10.93
N LEU A 27 3.87 -1.59 12.16
CA LEU A 27 2.81 -2.33 12.84
C LEU A 27 1.47 -2.19 12.10
N ASN A 28 1.07 -0.97 11.72
CA ASN A 28 -0.15 -0.75 10.95
C ASN A 28 -0.11 -1.48 9.60
N PHE A 29 1.04 -1.45 8.92
CA PHE A 29 1.25 -2.18 7.68
C PHE A 29 1.04 -3.68 7.85
N LEU A 30 1.62 -4.26 8.91
CA LEU A 30 1.48 -5.69 9.19
C LEU A 30 0.01 -6.04 9.50
N VAL A 31 -0.66 -5.26 10.36
CA VAL A 31 -2.07 -5.48 10.71
C VAL A 31 -2.98 -5.41 9.49
N LEU A 32 -2.82 -4.39 8.64
CA LEU A 32 -3.64 -4.24 7.44
C LEU A 32 -3.37 -5.36 6.43
N THR A 33 -2.11 -5.73 6.23
CA THR A 33 -1.75 -6.85 5.34
C THR A 33 -2.39 -8.15 5.83
N MET A 34 -2.29 -8.46 7.12
CA MET A 34 -2.93 -9.65 7.70
C MET A 34 -4.45 -9.62 7.55
N LEU A 35 -5.08 -8.46 7.76
CA LEU A 35 -6.51 -8.27 7.56
C LEU A 35 -6.92 -8.54 6.10
N TYR A 36 -6.17 -8.01 5.13
CA TYR A 36 -6.42 -8.25 3.70
C TYR A 36 -6.19 -9.72 3.31
N VAL A 37 -5.16 -10.37 3.84
CA VAL A 37 -4.94 -11.81 3.62
C VAL A 37 -6.12 -12.63 4.15
N TYR A 38 -6.60 -12.30 5.35
CA TYR A 38 -7.76 -12.97 5.94
C TYR A 38 -9.02 -12.78 5.11
N ILE A 39 -9.33 -11.54 4.71
CA ILE A 39 -10.52 -11.23 3.89
C ILE A 39 -10.41 -11.93 2.53
N ASN A 40 -9.25 -11.88 1.86
CA ASN A 40 -9.02 -12.59 0.61
C ASN A 40 -9.26 -14.10 0.73
N SER A 41 -8.72 -14.71 1.79
CA SER A 41 -8.88 -16.14 2.04
C SER A 41 -10.34 -16.50 2.30
N PHE A 42 -11.07 -15.66 3.04
CA PHE A 42 -12.49 -15.84 3.30
C PHE A 42 -13.34 -15.72 2.01
N VAL A 43 -13.13 -14.66 1.22
CA VAL A 43 -13.81 -14.43 -0.06
C VAL A 43 -13.53 -15.57 -1.04
N PHE A 44 -12.28 -16.04 -1.11
CA PHE A 44 -11.89 -17.20 -1.89
C PHE A 44 -12.64 -18.46 -1.46
N SER A 45 -12.68 -18.75 -0.14
CA SER A 45 -13.38 -19.93 0.40
C SER A 45 -14.89 -19.94 0.12
N LYS A 46 -15.47 -18.75 -0.13
CA LYS A 46 -16.88 -18.56 -0.49
C LYS A 46 -17.12 -18.60 -2.00
N GLY A 47 -16.09 -18.83 -2.81
CA GLY A 47 -16.20 -18.90 -4.28
C GLY A 47 -16.36 -17.55 -4.96
N PHE A 48 -16.15 -16.44 -4.24
CA PHE A 48 -16.25 -15.08 -4.79
C PHE A 48 -14.96 -14.62 -5.49
N ALA A 49 -14.05 -15.54 -5.82
CA ALA A 49 -12.79 -15.20 -6.47
C ALA A 49 -13.03 -14.65 -7.88
N SER A 50 -12.55 -13.44 -8.14
CA SER A 50 -12.55 -12.87 -9.49
C SER A 50 -11.91 -13.80 -10.52
N GLN A 51 -12.65 -14.10 -11.58
CA GLN A 51 -12.16 -14.88 -12.74
C GLN A 51 -10.89 -14.27 -13.34
N ILE A 52 -10.75 -12.94 -13.28
CA ILE A 52 -9.56 -12.23 -13.75
C ILE A 52 -8.35 -12.57 -12.89
N LEU A 53 -8.51 -12.64 -11.56
CA LEU A 53 -7.43 -12.97 -10.63
C LEU A 53 -6.99 -14.44 -10.80
N LEU A 54 -7.96 -15.34 -10.98
CA LEU A 54 -7.72 -16.75 -11.28
C LEU A 54 -7.02 -16.92 -12.63
N PHE A 55 -7.51 -16.27 -13.69
CA PHE A 55 -6.92 -16.31 -15.02
C PHE A 55 -5.47 -15.79 -15.04
N LEU A 56 -5.20 -14.69 -14.32
CA LEU A 56 -3.84 -14.17 -14.15
C LEU A 56 -2.95 -15.10 -13.33
N GLY A 57 -3.49 -15.73 -12.28
CA GLY A 57 -2.80 -16.74 -11.49
C GLY A 57 -2.45 -17.99 -12.30
N GLU A 58 -3.39 -18.49 -13.11
CA GLU A 58 -3.18 -19.61 -14.03
C GLU A 58 -2.09 -19.30 -15.04
N LYS A 59 -2.12 -18.10 -15.65
CA LYS A 59 -1.06 -17.70 -16.59
C LYS A 59 0.29 -17.47 -15.90
N ALA A 60 0.32 -16.95 -14.68
CA ALA A 60 1.54 -16.85 -13.90
C ALA A 60 2.10 -18.23 -13.54
N LEU A 61 1.25 -19.23 -13.26
CA LEU A 61 1.67 -20.61 -13.03
C LEU A 61 2.17 -21.29 -14.32
N LEU A 62 1.55 -20.99 -15.46
CA LEU A 62 2.02 -21.47 -16.77
C LEU A 62 3.40 -20.92 -17.13
N PHE A 63 3.73 -19.68 -16.73
CA PHE A 63 5.09 -19.13 -16.86
C PHE A 63 6.14 -19.95 -16.12
N PHE A 64 5.81 -20.49 -14.94
CA PHE A 64 6.72 -21.36 -14.18
C PHE A 64 6.77 -22.81 -14.69
N ARG A 65 5.92 -23.19 -15.64
CA ARG A 65 5.81 -24.55 -16.19
C ARG A 65 6.49 -24.74 -17.56
N GLU A 66 7.51 -23.94 -17.86
CA GLU A 66 8.45 -24.13 -19.00
C GLU A 66 7.86 -24.06 -20.42
N SER A 67 6.62 -23.60 -20.61
CA SER A 67 6.06 -23.45 -21.98
C SER A 67 6.32 -22.05 -22.56
N PRO A 68 7.03 -21.90 -23.70
CA PRO A 68 7.66 -20.63 -24.06
C PRO A 68 6.79 -19.57 -24.79
N TYR A 69 5.46 -19.72 -24.97
CA TYR A 69 4.75 -18.95 -26.02
C TYR A 69 3.52 -18.11 -25.63
N GLN A 70 3.34 -17.67 -24.38
CA GLN A 70 2.13 -16.89 -24.04
C GLN A 70 2.34 -15.61 -23.22
N ILE A 71 3.60 -15.19 -23.04
CA ILE A 71 3.95 -13.98 -22.26
C ILE A 71 3.51 -12.70 -22.99
N GLU A 72 3.54 -12.69 -24.32
CA GLU A 72 3.31 -11.48 -25.12
C GLU A 72 1.96 -10.82 -24.89
N ASN A 73 0.91 -11.54 -24.50
CA ASN A 73 -0.42 -10.93 -24.40
C ASN A 73 -0.77 -10.42 -22.99
N LEU A 74 0.02 -10.76 -21.96
CA LEU A 74 -0.25 -10.34 -20.58
C LEU A 74 0.34 -8.96 -20.27
N THR A 75 1.54 -8.70 -20.80
CA THR A 75 2.29 -7.45 -20.62
C THR A 75 1.74 -6.28 -21.45
N PHE A 76 0.97 -6.56 -22.51
CA PHE A 76 0.42 -5.50 -23.38
C PHE A 76 -0.91 -4.93 -22.90
N VAL A 77 -1.71 -5.71 -22.15
CA VAL A 77 -3.04 -5.27 -21.70
C VAL A 77 -2.99 -4.65 -20.30
N TYR A 78 -2.09 -5.13 -19.44
CA TYR A 78 -1.98 -4.66 -18.06
C TYR A 78 -0.54 -4.21 -17.74
N PRO A 79 -0.36 -3.13 -16.97
CA PRO A 79 0.98 -2.69 -16.56
C PRO A 79 1.65 -3.85 -15.81
N PRO A 80 2.88 -4.26 -16.16
CA PRO A 80 3.50 -5.46 -15.59
C PRO A 80 3.97 -5.29 -14.14
N ILE A 81 4.18 -4.04 -13.71
CA ILE A 81 4.78 -3.71 -12.41
C ILE A 81 4.00 -4.29 -11.20
N PRO A 82 2.67 -4.17 -11.09
CA PRO A 82 1.91 -4.75 -9.99
C PRO A 82 1.98 -6.28 -9.98
N TYR A 83 2.23 -6.90 -11.14
CA TYR A 83 2.28 -8.35 -11.28
C TYR A 83 3.64 -8.96 -10.92
N LEU A 84 4.70 -8.14 -10.75
CA LEU A 84 5.99 -8.61 -10.25
C LEU A 84 5.84 -9.31 -8.88
N PHE A 85 4.92 -8.85 -8.04
CA PHE A 85 4.62 -9.46 -6.75
C PHE A 85 4.03 -10.87 -6.87
N PHE A 86 3.36 -11.20 -7.98
CA PHE A 86 2.88 -12.56 -8.26
C PHE A 86 4.03 -13.50 -8.58
N LEU A 87 5.02 -13.02 -9.32
CA LEU A 87 6.19 -13.84 -9.68
C LEU A 87 7.01 -14.20 -8.44
N VAL A 88 7.16 -13.26 -7.50
CA VAL A 88 7.92 -13.49 -6.27
C VAL A 88 7.16 -14.38 -5.28
N LEU A 89 5.88 -14.09 -5.03
CA LEU A 89 5.10 -14.77 -3.99
C LEU A 89 4.41 -16.04 -4.47
N ARG A 90 4.30 -16.25 -5.78
CA ARG A 90 3.68 -17.41 -6.44
C ARG A 90 2.24 -17.71 -5.98
N ASN A 91 1.56 -16.74 -5.37
CA ASN A 91 0.19 -16.88 -4.90
C ASN A 91 -0.57 -15.58 -5.20
N PRO A 92 -1.59 -15.62 -6.07
CA PRO A 92 -2.27 -14.41 -6.54
C PRO A 92 -3.00 -13.64 -5.43
N PHE A 93 -3.54 -14.34 -4.44
CA PHE A 93 -4.26 -13.76 -3.31
C PHE A 93 -3.30 -13.13 -2.28
N LEU A 94 -2.14 -13.76 -2.07
CA LEU A 94 -1.11 -13.19 -1.20
C LEU A 94 -0.49 -11.94 -1.83
N SER A 95 -0.22 -11.99 -3.14
CA SER A 95 0.29 -10.85 -3.89
C SER A 95 -0.68 -9.67 -3.88
N SER A 96 -1.98 -9.94 -4.09
CA SER A 96 -3.00 -8.88 -4.03
C SER A 96 -3.08 -8.24 -2.65
N ALA A 97 -3.10 -9.06 -1.60
CA ALA A 97 -3.13 -8.57 -0.22
C ALA A 97 -1.90 -7.74 0.15
N VAL A 98 -0.71 -8.13 -0.31
CA VAL A 98 0.54 -7.39 -0.06
C VAL A 98 0.53 -6.04 -0.78
N VAL A 99 0.19 -6.02 -2.08
CA VAL A 99 0.12 -4.77 -2.84
C VAL A 99 -0.94 -3.82 -2.27
N GLY A 100 -2.13 -4.36 -1.96
CA GLY A 100 -3.20 -3.62 -1.29
C GLY A 100 -2.76 -3.06 0.07
N GLY A 101 -2.12 -3.89 0.90
CA GLY A 101 -1.58 -3.51 2.19
C GLY A 101 -0.53 -2.39 2.09
N ILE A 102 0.38 -2.47 1.12
CA ILE A 102 1.39 -1.42 0.86
C ILE A 102 0.71 -0.12 0.46
N ALA A 103 -0.23 -0.18 -0.48
CA ALA A 103 -0.95 0.99 -0.99
C ALA A 103 -1.73 1.70 0.12
N VAL A 104 -2.53 0.95 0.89
CA VAL A 104 -3.35 1.48 1.99
C VAL A 104 -2.46 2.03 3.09
N SER A 105 -1.44 1.30 3.52
CA SER A 105 -0.57 1.75 4.63
C SER A 105 0.21 3.00 4.26
N THR A 106 0.69 3.09 3.01
CA THR A 106 1.38 4.30 2.53
C THR A 106 0.42 5.47 2.49
N PHE A 107 -0.81 5.25 2.01
CA PHE A 107 -1.83 6.30 1.99
C PHE A 107 -2.22 6.77 3.39
N MET A 108 -2.38 5.84 4.34
CA MET A 108 -2.69 6.17 5.73
C MET A 108 -1.54 6.91 6.41
N TRP A 109 -0.31 6.50 6.18
CA TRP A 109 0.87 7.22 6.65
C TRP A 109 0.94 8.64 6.08
N TYR A 110 0.65 8.78 4.80
CA TYR A 110 0.59 10.08 4.13
C TYR A 110 -0.48 10.98 4.74
N LEU A 111 -1.73 10.51 4.81
CA LEU A 111 -2.82 11.24 5.45
C LEU A 111 -2.49 11.59 6.90
N TRP A 112 -1.93 10.65 7.66
CA TRP A 112 -1.51 10.90 9.03
C TRP A 112 -0.53 12.07 9.12
N LYS A 113 0.51 12.10 8.28
CA LYS A 113 1.53 13.17 8.28
C LYS A 113 0.93 14.55 7.99
N HIS A 114 -0.06 14.62 7.10
CA HIS A 114 -0.69 15.89 6.71
C HIS A 114 -1.78 16.33 7.67
N ILE A 115 -2.60 15.40 8.18
CA ILE A 115 -3.67 15.69 9.14
C ILE A 115 -3.10 15.99 10.54
N TYR A 116 -1.96 15.41 10.94
CA TYR A 116 -1.32 15.70 12.23
C TYR A 116 -0.95 17.18 12.43
N PHE A 117 -0.80 17.92 11.32
CA PHE A 117 -0.51 19.35 11.38
C PHE A 117 -1.68 20.16 11.95
N GLU A 118 -2.91 19.66 11.80
CA GLU A 118 -4.13 20.26 12.33
C GLU A 118 -4.71 19.34 13.41
N LYS A 119 -4.23 19.51 14.65
CA LYS A 119 -4.52 18.68 15.85
C LYS A 119 -6.00 18.34 16.14
N LYS A 120 -6.98 18.79 15.35
CA LYS A 120 -8.42 18.58 15.55
C LYS A 120 -9.05 17.46 14.72
N MET A 121 -8.36 16.84 13.76
CA MET A 121 -8.99 15.88 12.81
C MET A 121 -8.69 14.38 13.06
N TYR A 122 -8.23 13.99 14.24
CA TYR A 122 -7.97 12.57 14.55
C TYR A 122 -9.19 11.66 14.41
N ALA A 123 -10.36 12.13 14.85
CA ALA A 123 -11.60 11.36 14.74
C ALA A 123 -11.95 11.06 13.27
N ALA A 124 -11.84 12.07 12.40
CA ALA A 124 -12.08 11.90 10.96
C ALA A 124 -11.10 10.92 10.33
N PHE A 125 -9.82 10.94 10.75
CA PHE A 125 -8.84 9.96 10.30
C PHE A 125 -9.24 8.54 10.68
N TYR A 126 -9.54 8.26 11.96
CA TYR A 126 -9.96 6.91 12.39
C TYR A 126 -11.27 6.46 11.75
N ILE A 127 -12.25 7.35 11.57
CA ILE A 127 -13.48 7.05 10.83
C ILE A 127 -13.15 6.65 9.39
N PHE A 128 -12.22 7.34 8.74
CA PHE A 128 -11.77 7.00 7.40
C PHE A 128 -11.07 5.63 7.35
N ILE A 129 -10.24 5.29 8.35
CA ILE A 129 -9.65 3.94 8.46
C ILE A 129 -10.75 2.88 8.53
N ILE A 130 -11.69 3.06 9.45
CA ILE A 130 -12.79 2.12 9.67
C ILE A 130 -13.61 1.99 8.40
N TYR A 131 -13.91 3.10 7.73
CA TYR A 131 -14.58 3.10 6.44
C TYR A 131 -13.81 2.29 5.39
N MET A 132 -12.50 2.47 5.25
CA MET A 132 -11.68 1.71 4.29
C MET A 132 -11.61 0.21 4.61
N CYS A 133 -11.63 -0.16 5.90
CA CYS A 133 -11.61 -1.56 6.34
C CYS A 133 -12.98 -2.25 6.20
N VAL A 134 -14.08 -1.51 6.28
CA VAL A 134 -15.45 -2.06 6.26
C VAL A 134 -16.11 -1.91 4.89
N SER A 135 -15.70 -0.93 4.09
CA SER A 135 -16.30 -0.65 2.78
C SER A 135 -16.06 -1.81 1.81
N PRO A 136 -17.13 -2.43 1.29
CA PRO A 136 -17.02 -3.52 0.32
C PRO A 136 -16.26 -3.11 -0.93
N LEU A 137 -16.40 -1.84 -1.35
CA LEU A 137 -15.69 -1.28 -2.50
C LEU A 137 -14.19 -1.20 -2.24
N ALA A 138 -13.79 -0.74 -1.05
CA ALA A 138 -12.39 -0.66 -0.68
C ALA A 138 -11.78 -2.07 -0.58
N ILE A 139 -12.47 -2.98 0.09
CA ILE A 139 -12.07 -4.39 0.18
C ILE A 139 -11.90 -4.96 -1.22
N TYR A 140 -12.89 -4.84 -2.10
CA TYR A 140 -12.82 -5.33 -3.48
C TYR A 140 -11.64 -4.73 -4.25
N LEU A 141 -11.44 -3.41 -4.16
CA LEU A 141 -10.36 -2.71 -4.86
C LEU A 141 -8.98 -3.21 -4.42
N PHE A 142 -8.76 -3.35 -3.10
CA PHE A 142 -7.47 -3.74 -2.53
C PHE A 142 -7.21 -5.26 -2.61
N ALA A 143 -8.27 -6.06 -2.64
CA ALA A 143 -8.21 -7.51 -2.59
C ALA A 143 -8.19 -8.16 -3.98
N GLU A 144 -8.94 -7.60 -4.95
CA GLU A 144 -9.13 -8.22 -6.27
C GLU A 144 -8.58 -7.40 -7.44
N ASN A 145 -8.60 -6.07 -7.38
CA ASN A 145 -8.20 -5.24 -8.52
C ASN A 145 -6.85 -4.57 -8.30
N ILE A 146 -5.79 -5.37 -8.34
CA ILE A 146 -4.41 -4.93 -8.08
C ILE A 146 -3.98 -3.83 -9.05
N ALA A 147 -4.37 -3.90 -10.33
CA ALA A 147 -4.03 -2.87 -11.30
C ALA A 147 -4.63 -1.51 -10.91
N SER A 148 -5.90 -1.49 -10.48
CA SER A 148 -6.57 -0.26 -10.03
C SER A 148 -6.03 0.21 -8.69
N CYS A 149 -5.71 -0.71 -7.77
CA CYS A 149 -5.06 -0.39 -6.51
C CYS A 149 -3.68 0.25 -6.72
N PHE A 150 -2.87 -0.31 -7.62
CA PHE A 150 -1.56 0.24 -7.96
C PHE A 150 -1.67 1.59 -8.68
N LEU A 151 -2.62 1.74 -9.61
CA LEU A 151 -2.90 3.02 -10.25
C LEU A 151 -3.31 4.07 -9.21
N PHE A 152 -4.20 3.72 -8.28
CA PHE A 152 -4.61 4.60 -7.19
C PHE A 152 -3.41 5.01 -6.32
N PHE A 153 -2.54 4.06 -5.98
CA PHE A 153 -1.29 4.34 -5.27
C PHE A 153 -0.38 5.31 -6.04
N LEU A 154 -0.20 5.12 -7.36
CA LEU A 154 0.59 6.04 -8.19
C LEU A 154 -0.02 7.44 -8.25
N ILE A 155 -1.34 7.55 -8.38
CA ILE A 155 -2.04 8.84 -8.35
C ILE A 155 -1.79 9.55 -7.02
N LEU A 156 -1.90 8.83 -5.90
CA LEU A 156 -1.61 9.38 -4.57
C LEU A 156 -0.16 9.83 -4.43
N LEU A 157 0.79 9.06 -4.96
CA LEU A 157 2.20 9.42 -4.97
C LEU A 157 2.45 10.69 -5.80
N CYS A 158 1.83 10.81 -6.98
CA CYS A 158 1.89 12.01 -7.80
C CYS A 158 1.32 13.23 -7.08
N LEU A 159 0.13 13.10 -6.46
CA LEU A 159 -0.48 14.16 -5.67
C LEU A 159 0.40 14.57 -4.48
N HIS A 160 1.07 13.61 -3.84
CA HIS A 160 2.03 13.89 -2.77
C HIS A 160 3.18 14.77 -3.26
N PHE A 161 3.83 14.38 -4.37
CA PHE A 161 4.93 15.16 -4.94
C PHE A 161 4.48 16.54 -5.40
N PHE A 162 3.29 16.64 -6.01
CA PHE A 162 2.72 17.91 -6.46
C PHE A 162 2.44 18.85 -5.29
N TYR A 163 1.80 18.35 -4.22
CA TYR A 163 1.58 19.11 -2.99
C TYR A 163 2.89 19.60 -2.38
N TYR A 164 3.89 18.72 -2.30
CA TYR A 164 5.20 19.06 -1.73
C TYR A 164 5.92 20.14 -2.55
N TYR A 165 5.90 20.02 -3.88
CA TYR A 165 6.44 21.02 -4.79
C TYR A 165 5.76 22.39 -4.60
N TYR A 166 4.43 22.43 -4.58
CA TYR A 166 3.68 23.68 -4.41
C TYR A 166 3.95 24.33 -3.06
N LYS A 167 3.96 23.54 -1.98
CA LYS A 167 4.26 24.03 -0.63
C LYS A 167 5.65 24.66 -0.54
N ASN A 168 6.67 24.02 -1.12
CA ASN A 168 8.04 24.55 -1.09
C ASN A 168 8.21 25.80 -1.94
N LYS A 169 7.48 25.92 -3.06
CA LYS A 169 7.52 27.10 -3.91
C LYS A 169 6.87 28.33 -3.27
N LEU A 170 5.86 28.14 -2.42
CA LEU A 170 5.21 29.24 -1.67
C LEU A 170 6.05 29.75 -0.49
N THR A 171 7.06 29.02 -0.07
CA THR A 171 7.96 29.41 1.03
C THR A 171 9.23 30.13 0.58
N ILE A 172 9.43 30.31 -0.72
CA ILE A 172 10.50 31.11 -1.34
C ILE A 172 9.89 32.44 -1.80
#